data_AF-A0A1Y6CFU1-F1
#
_entry.id   AF-A0A1Y6CFU1-F1
#
_cell.length_a   1.000
_cell.length_b   1.000
_cell.length_c   1.000
_cell.angle_alpha   90.00
_cell.angle_beta   90.00
_cell.angle_gamma   90.00
#
_symmetry.space_group_name_H-M   'P 1'
#
loop_
_entity.id
_entity.type
_entity.pdbx_description
1 polymer ?
#
loop_
_entity_poly.entity_id
_entity_poly.type
_entity_poly.pdbx_seq_one_letter_code
_entity_poly.pdbx_strand_id
1 'polypeptide(L)'
;MKLYYALPLCLLLACGSEQGSERSGNESNDTALARENTKPSSSRESTERIAAEPVTVTVDASSYENPIFLKFEEGLIVAEQDSAWDLSVKRTQFQTNSGTSGDGAIGVFHSGKKDFEAVNECVFDALAYDEELPVPGPPGSGTFSGNPILNDWYDYDFATHSVTSKGDVYLVTDENVCFKLQILGYSRGVFEIRTASLPLP
;
A
#
# COMPACT_ATOMS: atom_id res chain seq x y z
N MET A 1 0.84 3.46 43.74
CA MET A 1 1.13 4.91 43.90
C MET A 1 0.29 5.70 42.90
N LYS A 2 -0.05 6.97 43.21
CA LYS A 2 -0.57 7.94 42.23
C LYS A 2 0.50 9.02 42.05
N LEU A 3 0.91 9.30 40.81
CA LEU A 3 1.61 10.53 40.46
C LEU A 3 0.65 11.42 39.68
N TYR A 4 0.54 12.68 40.10
CA TYR A 4 -0.09 13.74 39.33
C TYR A 4 1.02 14.52 38.62
N TYR A 5 0.82 14.82 37.33
CA TYR A 5 1.59 15.85 36.63
C TYR A 5 0.69 17.04 36.34
N ALA A 6 1.19 18.25 36.58
CA ALA A 6 0.44 19.49 36.50
C ALA A 6 0.81 20.29 35.24
N LEU A 7 -0.18 20.98 34.66
CA LEU A 7 0.07 21.97 33.62
C LEU A 7 0.63 23.27 34.25
N PRO A 8 1.62 23.92 33.62
CA PRO A 8 1.88 25.34 33.82
C PRO A 8 1.00 26.16 32.85
N LEU A 9 0.09 26.97 33.40
CA LEU A 9 -0.57 28.06 32.67
C LEU A 9 0.27 29.32 32.81
N CYS A 10 0.55 30.03 31.72
CA CYS A 10 1.17 31.35 31.80
C CYS A 10 0.69 32.27 30.66
N LEU A 11 0.30 33.50 30.99
CA LEU A 11 -0.10 34.58 30.08
C LEU A 11 0.92 35.72 30.12
N LEU A 12 0.89 36.59 29.10
CA LEU A 12 1.16 38.06 29.02
C LEU A 12 1.69 38.35 27.59
N LEU A 13 1.13 39.19 26.70
CA LEU A 13 0.59 40.59 26.71
C LEU A 13 1.59 41.70 26.31
N ALA A 14 1.72 41.96 25.00
CA ALA A 14 2.09 43.23 24.32
C ALA A 14 1.74 43.10 22.81
N CYS A 15 1.26 44.04 21.98
CA CYS A 15 0.88 45.48 22.06
C CYS A 15 1.90 46.52 21.50
N GLY A 16 1.43 47.33 20.52
CA GLY A 16 2.12 48.48 19.88
C GLY A 16 3.05 48.13 18.69
N SER A 17 3.20 48.92 17.63
CA SER A 17 2.50 50.15 17.17
C SER A 17 2.86 50.51 15.70
N GLU A 18 1.91 51.11 14.96
CA GLU A 18 1.95 52.27 14.02
C GLU A 18 3.28 52.80 13.40
N GLN A 19 3.36 53.51 12.25
CA GLN A 19 2.37 54.17 11.36
C GLN A 19 2.97 54.50 9.95
N GLY A 20 2.12 54.96 9.00
CA GLY A 20 2.52 55.73 7.79
C GLY A 20 2.82 54.90 6.52
N SER A 21 2.29 55.13 5.30
CA SER A 21 1.74 56.30 4.54
C SER A 21 2.74 57.02 3.63
N GLU A 22 2.57 56.91 2.31
CA GLU A 22 2.28 58.08 1.45
C GLU A 22 1.78 57.69 0.03
N ARG A 23 1.46 58.70 -0.79
CA ARG A 23 0.60 58.62 -1.99
C ARG A 23 1.16 59.45 -3.15
N SER A 24 1.27 58.85 -4.34
CA SER A 24 1.15 59.58 -5.61
C SER A 24 0.79 58.63 -6.76
N GLY A 25 0.31 59.16 -7.87
CA GLY A 25 0.03 58.42 -9.10
C GLY A 25 0.12 59.34 -10.31
N ASN A 26 -0.04 58.81 -11.52
CA ASN A 26 -0.37 59.62 -12.68
C ASN A 26 -1.12 58.80 -13.76
N GLU A 27 -1.62 59.50 -14.77
CA GLU A 27 -2.64 59.05 -15.72
C GLU A 27 -2.08 58.81 -17.15
N SER A 28 -2.83 58.07 -18.00
CA SER A 28 -2.87 58.08 -19.50
C SER A 28 -1.54 58.14 -20.33
N ASN A 29 -1.34 57.44 -21.46
CA ASN A 29 -2.30 57.07 -22.52
C ASN A 29 -1.73 56.08 -23.58
N ASP A 30 -2.65 55.29 -24.16
CA ASP A 30 -2.79 54.89 -25.59
C ASP A 30 -1.82 53.99 -26.42
N THR A 31 -2.47 53.24 -27.35
CA THR A 31 -2.00 52.59 -28.61
C THR A 31 -0.97 51.44 -28.65
N ALA A 32 -1.52 50.23 -28.76
CA ALA A 32 -1.25 49.20 -29.80
C ALA A 32 0.18 48.66 -30.11
N LEU A 33 0.33 47.32 -29.99
CA LEU A 33 0.62 46.42 -31.13
C LEU A 33 0.36 44.95 -30.74
N ALA A 34 -0.03 44.10 -31.69
CA ALA A 34 -0.50 42.74 -31.40
C ALA A 34 0.55 41.65 -31.64
N ARG A 35 0.75 40.80 -30.63
CA ARG A 35 1.23 39.40 -30.68
C ARG A 35 0.63 38.68 -29.47
N GLU A 36 0.23 37.43 -29.46
CA GLU A 36 -0.01 36.35 -30.43
C GLU A 36 -0.43 35.17 -29.52
N ASN A 37 -1.21 34.20 -30.02
CA ASN A 37 -1.56 33.04 -29.19
C ASN A 37 -0.32 32.20 -28.87
N THR A 38 -0.15 31.79 -27.61
CA THR A 38 -0.30 30.38 -27.21
C THR A 38 -0.41 30.29 -25.70
N LYS A 39 -1.62 30.06 -25.21
CA LYS A 39 -1.83 29.48 -23.88
C LYS A 39 -1.29 28.05 -23.92
N PRO A 40 -0.34 27.64 -23.07
CA PRO A 40 0.03 26.24 -22.97
C PRO A 40 -1.21 25.46 -22.53
N SER A 41 -1.81 24.73 -23.47
CA SER A 41 -2.80 23.73 -23.14
C SER A 41 -2.03 22.60 -22.45
N SER A 42 -2.06 22.59 -21.12
CA SER A 42 -1.60 21.44 -20.34
C SER A 42 -2.55 20.29 -20.63
N SER A 43 -2.29 19.61 -21.76
CA SER A 43 -2.70 18.24 -21.96
C SER A 43 -2.18 17.47 -20.77
N ARG A 44 -3.09 17.08 -19.87
CA ARG A 44 -2.80 16.02 -18.93
C ARG A 44 -2.36 14.84 -19.78
N GLU A 45 -1.11 14.45 -19.63
CA GLU A 45 -0.64 13.19 -20.18
C GLU A 45 -1.42 12.12 -19.43
N SER A 46 -2.48 11.60 -20.08
CA SER A 46 -3.20 10.46 -19.58
C SER A 46 -2.25 9.28 -19.67
N THR A 47 -1.47 9.06 -18.61
CA THR A 47 -0.64 7.88 -18.43
C THR A 47 -1.57 6.68 -18.31
N GLU A 48 -2.02 6.20 -19.46
CA GLU A 48 -2.56 4.87 -19.68
C GLU A 48 -1.55 3.92 -19.04
N ARG A 49 -1.94 3.30 -17.92
CA ARG A 49 -1.02 2.56 -17.06
C ARG A 49 -0.67 1.23 -17.73
N ILE A 50 0.27 1.28 -18.67
CA ILE A 50 0.86 0.09 -19.29
C ILE A 50 1.32 -0.84 -18.17
N ALA A 51 0.95 -2.11 -18.26
CA ALA A 51 1.36 -3.13 -17.29
C ALA A 51 2.89 -3.15 -17.18
N ALA A 52 3.39 -3.02 -15.96
CA ALA A 52 4.83 -3.05 -15.69
C ALA A 52 5.37 -4.46 -15.94
N GLU A 53 6.58 -4.55 -16.50
CA GLU A 53 7.27 -5.83 -16.71
C GLU A 53 7.35 -6.65 -15.42
N PRO A 54 7.13 -7.97 -15.44
CA PRO A 54 7.14 -8.80 -14.24
C PRO A 54 8.47 -8.76 -13.47
N VAL A 55 8.41 -8.27 -12.23
CA VAL A 55 9.56 -8.20 -11.30
C VAL A 55 9.45 -9.31 -10.26
N THR A 56 10.58 -9.93 -9.93
CA THR A 56 10.72 -10.81 -8.77
C THR A 56 11.46 -10.07 -7.66
N VAL A 57 10.91 -10.05 -6.45
CA VAL A 57 11.50 -9.44 -5.25
C VAL A 57 11.74 -10.47 -4.15
N THR A 58 12.76 -10.23 -3.33
CA THR A 58 13.06 -11.02 -2.14
C THR A 58 12.63 -10.26 -0.89
N VAL A 59 11.78 -10.87 -0.05
CA VAL A 59 11.26 -10.24 1.18
C VAL A 59 11.67 -11.07 2.40
N ASP A 60 12.50 -10.50 3.28
CA ASP A 60 12.91 -11.16 4.53
C ASP A 60 11.94 -10.88 5.68
N ALA A 61 10.88 -11.69 5.77
CA ALA A 61 9.92 -11.67 6.88
C ALA A 61 10.31 -12.67 7.99
N SER A 62 11.61 -12.95 8.18
CA SER A 62 12.07 -13.99 9.12
C SER A 62 11.94 -13.65 10.60
N SER A 63 11.68 -12.39 10.96
CA SER A 63 11.36 -12.00 12.33
C SER A 63 10.04 -12.61 12.82
N TYR A 64 9.99 -12.99 14.10
CA TYR A 64 8.76 -13.45 14.77
C TYR A 64 7.98 -12.28 15.40
N GLU A 65 8.68 -11.20 15.74
CA GLU A 65 8.13 -10.02 16.41
C GLU A 65 7.64 -8.99 15.39
N ASN A 66 8.54 -8.59 14.47
CA ASN A 66 8.33 -7.46 13.58
C ASN A 66 7.81 -7.92 12.20
N PRO A 67 6.67 -7.41 11.70
CA PRO A 67 6.30 -7.57 10.31
C PRO A 67 7.21 -6.74 9.39
N ILE A 68 7.28 -7.11 8.12
CA ILE A 68 7.74 -6.24 7.03
C ILE A 68 6.51 -5.61 6.40
N PHE A 69 6.50 -4.28 6.29
CA PHE A 69 5.49 -3.55 5.53
C PHE A 69 5.93 -3.43 4.08
N LEU A 70 4.97 -3.55 3.17
CA LEU A 70 5.18 -3.55 1.74
C LEU A 70 4.15 -2.62 1.08
N LYS A 71 4.53 -2.05 -0.06
CA LYS A 71 3.68 -1.16 -0.86
C LYS A 71 3.86 -1.46 -2.34
N PHE A 72 2.82 -1.24 -3.14
CA PHE A 72 2.86 -1.31 -4.58
C PHE A 72 2.98 0.08 -5.20
N GLU A 73 4.11 0.35 -5.86
CA GLU A 73 4.33 1.57 -6.65
C GLU A 73 4.83 1.17 -8.05
N GLU A 74 6.13 1.29 -8.32
CA GLU A 74 6.79 0.77 -9.54
C GLU A 74 7.08 -0.75 -9.40
N GLY A 75 6.15 -1.50 -8.80
CA GLY A 75 6.34 -2.86 -8.29
C GLY A 75 6.20 -2.93 -6.77
N LEU A 76 6.48 -4.11 -6.19
CA LEU A 76 6.37 -4.36 -4.74
C LEU A 76 7.64 -3.93 -4.01
N ILE A 77 7.57 -2.85 -3.24
CA ILE A 77 8.67 -2.26 -2.47
C ILE A 77 8.48 -2.44 -0.95
N VAL A 78 9.57 -2.37 -0.19
CA VAL A 78 9.50 -2.32 1.29
C VAL A 78 9.12 -0.91 1.73
N ALA A 79 8.14 -0.83 2.63
CA ALA A 79 7.57 0.42 3.14
C ALA A 79 7.98 0.68 4.60
N GLU A 80 7.93 1.95 5.02
CA GLU A 80 8.04 2.31 6.44
C GLU A 80 6.72 2.04 7.17
N GLN A 81 6.78 1.60 8.44
CA GLN A 81 5.60 1.21 9.22
C GLN A 81 4.54 2.32 9.34
N ASP A 82 4.97 3.58 9.49
CA ASP A 82 4.08 4.74 9.63
C ASP A 82 3.70 5.37 8.28
N SER A 83 4.02 4.71 7.16
CA SER A 83 3.65 5.15 5.81
C SER A 83 2.35 4.48 5.31
N ALA A 84 1.86 4.90 4.14
CA ALA A 84 0.76 4.22 3.47
C ALA A 84 1.23 2.87 2.90
N TRP A 85 1.21 1.84 3.73
CA TRP A 85 1.49 0.44 3.37
C TRP A 85 0.23 -0.21 2.78
N ASP A 86 0.43 -1.21 1.91
CA ASP A 86 -0.67 -1.97 1.27
C ASP A 86 -0.76 -3.40 1.80
N LEU A 87 0.40 -4.02 2.03
CA LEU A 87 0.54 -5.37 2.61
C LEU A 87 1.49 -5.34 3.82
N SER A 88 1.26 -6.23 4.77
CA SER A 88 2.20 -6.58 5.83
C SER A 88 2.46 -8.09 5.76
N VAL A 89 3.69 -8.52 6.08
CA VAL A 89 4.04 -9.94 6.14
C VAL A 89 4.94 -10.24 7.33
N LYS A 90 4.59 -11.30 8.08
CA LYS A 90 5.37 -11.79 9.22
C LYS A 90 5.40 -13.31 9.23
N ARG A 91 6.57 -13.92 9.16
CA ARG A 91 6.74 -15.38 9.04
C ARG A 91 5.98 -15.94 7.82
N THR A 92 4.82 -16.56 8.00
CA THR A 92 3.93 -17.03 6.92
C THR A 92 2.61 -16.23 6.82
N GLN A 93 2.39 -15.30 7.76
CA GLN A 93 1.16 -14.54 7.92
C GLN A 93 1.19 -13.28 7.03
N PHE A 94 0.16 -13.11 6.21
CA PHE A 94 -0.07 -11.90 5.42
C PHE A 94 -1.23 -11.07 5.99
N GLN A 95 -1.07 -9.76 5.94
CA GLN A 95 -2.09 -8.76 6.22
C GLN A 95 -2.24 -7.84 5.01
N THR A 96 -3.44 -7.32 4.80
CA THR A 96 -3.70 -6.21 3.87
C THR A 96 -4.08 -4.97 4.66
N ASN A 97 -3.90 -3.78 4.07
CA ASN A 97 -4.44 -2.55 4.65
C ASN A 97 -5.94 -2.47 4.35
N SER A 98 -6.72 -3.24 5.11
CA SER A 98 -8.18 -3.32 5.05
C SER A 98 -8.75 -3.99 6.31
N GLY A 99 -10.08 -4.06 6.40
CA GLY A 99 -10.80 -4.97 7.31
C GLY A 99 -10.42 -4.78 8.78
N THR A 100 -10.00 -5.86 9.46
CA THR A 100 -9.52 -5.79 10.85
C THR A 100 -8.08 -5.29 11.01
N SER A 101 -7.34 -5.07 9.91
CA SER A 101 -5.94 -4.61 9.91
C SER A 101 -5.78 -3.10 9.67
N GLY A 102 -6.76 -2.41 9.06
CA GLY A 102 -6.72 -0.97 8.83
C GLY A 102 -7.91 -0.41 8.03
N ASP A 103 -8.05 0.91 8.03
CA ASP A 103 -9.13 1.64 7.32
C ASP A 103 -8.94 1.74 5.78
N GLY A 104 -7.94 1.03 5.23
CA GLY A 104 -7.69 0.98 3.79
C GLY A 104 -8.65 0.07 3.01
N ALA A 105 -8.47 0.03 1.70
CA ALA A 105 -9.33 -0.70 0.76
C ALA A 105 -8.63 -1.87 0.05
N ILE A 106 -7.46 -2.32 0.52
CA ILE A 106 -6.68 -3.36 -0.16
C ILE A 106 -7.39 -4.71 -0.03
N GLY A 107 -8.03 -5.15 -1.11
CA GLY A 107 -8.67 -6.45 -1.25
C GLY A 107 -7.80 -7.44 -2.03
N VAL A 108 -8.06 -8.73 -1.80
CA VAL A 108 -7.37 -9.85 -2.48
C VAL A 108 -8.38 -10.76 -3.17
N PHE A 109 -8.06 -11.21 -4.38
CA PHE A 109 -8.81 -12.24 -5.11
C PHE A 109 -7.89 -13.36 -5.62
N HIS A 110 -8.32 -14.61 -5.52
CA HIS A 110 -7.57 -15.76 -6.03
C HIS A 110 -7.99 -16.04 -7.48
N SER A 111 -7.08 -15.84 -8.45
CA SER A 111 -7.39 -15.94 -9.89
C SER A 111 -7.81 -17.34 -10.38
N GLY A 112 -7.55 -18.38 -9.58
CA GLY A 112 -7.68 -19.78 -9.98
C GLY A 112 -6.60 -20.24 -10.98
N LYS A 113 -5.51 -19.46 -11.13
CA LYS A 113 -4.38 -19.75 -12.03
C LYS A 113 -3.08 -19.92 -11.23
N LYS A 114 -2.20 -20.77 -11.77
CA LYS A 114 -0.77 -20.87 -11.40
C LYS A 114 0.17 -20.38 -12.52
N ASP A 115 -0.37 -20.19 -13.72
CA ASP A 115 0.33 -19.52 -14.81
C ASP A 115 0.19 -18.00 -14.61
N PHE A 116 1.33 -17.34 -14.41
CA PHE A 116 1.41 -15.90 -14.18
C PHE A 116 1.10 -15.07 -15.43
N GLU A 117 1.35 -15.58 -16.63
CA GLU A 117 1.10 -14.84 -17.88
C GLU A 117 -0.35 -15.00 -18.35
N ALA A 118 -1.02 -16.07 -17.91
CA ALA A 118 -2.46 -16.28 -18.12
C ALA A 118 -3.35 -15.34 -17.25
N VAL A 119 -2.75 -14.43 -16.48
CA VAL A 119 -3.43 -13.36 -15.72
C VAL A 119 -2.89 -12.02 -16.23
N ASN A 120 -3.68 -11.35 -17.07
CA ASN A 120 -3.28 -10.16 -17.84
C ASN A 120 -4.17 -8.92 -17.60
N GLU A 121 -5.31 -9.09 -16.93
CA GLU A 121 -6.33 -8.07 -16.67
C GLU A 121 -6.82 -8.20 -15.21
N CYS A 122 -7.16 -7.08 -14.57
CA CYS A 122 -7.64 -7.12 -13.19
C CYS A 122 -9.15 -7.44 -13.12
N VAL A 123 -9.50 -8.72 -13.24
CA VAL A 123 -10.89 -9.20 -13.19
C VAL A 123 -11.11 -10.10 -11.96
N PHE A 124 -12.03 -9.69 -11.10
CA PHE A 124 -12.43 -10.39 -9.87
C PHE A 124 -13.96 -10.37 -9.71
N ASP A 125 -14.50 -11.29 -8.91
CA ASP A 125 -15.93 -11.40 -8.59
C ASP A 125 -16.26 -10.73 -7.24
N ALA A 126 -15.51 -11.12 -6.20
CA ALA A 126 -15.55 -10.50 -4.87
C ALA A 126 -14.14 -10.43 -4.27
N LEU A 127 -13.79 -9.30 -3.67
CA LEU A 127 -12.53 -9.12 -2.94
C LEU A 127 -12.68 -9.64 -1.50
N ALA A 128 -11.65 -10.34 -1.02
CA ALA A 128 -11.48 -10.69 0.39
C ALA A 128 -10.61 -9.64 1.09
N TYR A 129 -11.07 -9.19 2.26
CA TYR A 129 -10.39 -8.23 3.14
C TYR A 129 -9.89 -8.95 4.40
N ASP A 130 -9.11 -8.28 5.24
CA ASP A 130 -8.58 -8.90 6.47
C ASP A 130 -9.68 -9.18 7.52
N GLU A 131 -9.60 -10.35 8.14
CA GLU A 131 -10.45 -10.78 9.25
C GLU A 131 -9.62 -11.40 10.40
N GLU A 132 -10.23 -11.65 11.56
CA GLU A 132 -9.58 -12.29 12.72
C GLU A 132 -9.41 -13.80 12.50
N LEU A 133 -8.28 -14.19 11.91
CA LEU A 133 -7.91 -15.57 11.61
C LEU A 133 -7.34 -16.28 12.84
N PRO A 134 -7.57 -17.60 13.02
CA PRO A 134 -6.98 -18.36 14.11
C PRO A 134 -5.47 -18.55 13.92
N VAL A 135 -4.68 -18.34 14.97
CA VAL A 135 -3.25 -18.66 14.96
C VAL A 135 -3.07 -20.18 14.90
N PRO A 136 -2.30 -20.74 13.94
CA PRO A 136 -2.09 -22.19 13.83
C PRO A 136 -1.47 -22.78 15.11
N GLY A 137 -2.22 -23.65 15.79
CA GLY A 137 -1.80 -24.27 17.04
C GLY A 137 -2.94 -24.97 17.79
N PRO A 138 -2.74 -25.33 19.07
CA PRO A 138 -3.78 -25.90 19.92
C PRO A 138 -4.98 -24.96 20.11
N PRO A 139 -6.16 -25.50 20.51
CA PRO A 139 -7.31 -24.67 20.88
C PRO A 139 -6.93 -23.66 21.97
N GLY A 140 -7.14 -22.37 21.67
CA GLY A 140 -6.73 -21.26 22.54
C GLY A 140 -5.43 -20.55 22.15
N SER A 141 -4.78 -20.90 21.02
CA SER A 141 -3.61 -20.17 20.47
C SER A 141 -3.85 -18.69 20.11
N GLY A 142 -5.09 -18.21 20.15
CA GLY A 142 -5.46 -16.83 19.83
C GLY A 142 -5.78 -16.61 18.35
N THR A 143 -5.98 -15.36 17.98
CA THR A 143 -6.25 -14.90 16.62
C THR A 143 -5.22 -13.86 16.19
N PHE A 144 -5.16 -13.60 14.88
CA PHE A 144 -4.45 -12.48 14.27
C PHE A 144 -5.31 -11.93 13.13
N SER A 145 -5.38 -10.61 12.98
CA SER A 145 -5.95 -10.01 11.77
C SER A 145 -5.10 -10.38 10.56
N GLY A 146 -5.72 -10.88 9.48
CA GLY A 146 -5.04 -11.26 8.25
C GLY A 146 -6.00 -11.63 7.12
N ASN A 147 -5.49 -11.66 5.89
CA ASN A 147 -6.33 -11.92 4.71
C ASN A 147 -6.62 -13.43 4.52
N PRO A 148 -7.88 -13.90 4.52
CA PRO A 148 -8.17 -15.34 4.46
C PRO A 148 -7.72 -16.00 3.16
N ILE A 149 -7.75 -15.26 2.04
CA ILE A 149 -7.35 -15.76 0.74
C ILE A 149 -5.83 -15.77 0.57
N LEU A 150 -5.14 -14.68 0.93
CA LEU A 150 -3.69 -14.60 0.78
C LEU A 150 -2.95 -15.52 1.77
N ASN A 151 -3.51 -15.81 2.96
CA ASN A 151 -2.88 -16.71 3.93
C ASN A 151 -2.93 -18.20 3.53
N ASP A 152 -3.76 -18.60 2.56
CA ASP A 152 -3.79 -19.97 2.03
C ASP A 152 -2.69 -20.25 0.98
N TRP A 153 -1.67 -19.38 0.83
CA TRP A 153 -0.66 -19.47 -0.23
C TRP A 153 0.25 -20.72 -0.23
N TYR A 154 0.22 -21.54 0.82
CA TYR A 154 1.15 -22.65 1.03
C TYR A 154 0.49 -23.96 1.44
N ASP A 155 1.16 -25.06 1.09
CA ASP A 155 0.97 -26.36 1.71
C ASP A 155 2.02 -26.54 2.83
N TYR A 156 1.59 -27.15 3.94
CA TYR A 156 2.46 -27.44 5.09
C TYR A 156 2.57 -28.94 5.36
N ASP A 157 3.80 -29.46 5.31
CA ASP A 157 4.09 -30.85 5.64
C ASP A 157 4.41 -30.98 7.14
N PHE A 158 3.50 -31.58 7.90
CA PHE A 158 3.67 -31.84 9.34
C PHE A 158 4.78 -32.86 9.67
N ALA A 159 5.24 -33.67 8.70
CA ALA A 159 6.31 -34.66 8.92
C ALA A 159 7.72 -34.11 8.70
N THR A 160 7.90 -33.15 7.78
CA THR A 160 9.19 -32.48 7.55
C THR A 160 9.25 -31.03 8.07
N HIS A 161 8.11 -30.48 8.51
CA HIS A 161 7.90 -29.06 8.82
C HIS A 161 8.19 -28.11 7.65
N SER A 162 8.09 -28.61 6.42
CA SER A 162 8.28 -27.84 5.19
C SER A 162 7.06 -26.97 4.88
N VAL A 163 7.31 -25.74 4.43
CA VAL A 163 6.33 -24.81 3.87
C VAL A 163 6.63 -24.71 2.37
N THR A 164 5.69 -25.09 1.52
CA THR A 164 5.84 -25.08 0.07
C THR A 164 4.79 -24.16 -0.53
N SER A 165 5.20 -23.18 -1.36
CA SER A 165 4.22 -22.34 -2.06
C SER A 165 3.36 -23.20 -2.99
N LYS A 166 2.05 -22.95 -3.00
CA LYS A 166 1.14 -23.54 -3.99
C LYS A 166 1.38 -22.96 -5.39
N GLY A 167 2.05 -21.81 -5.49
CA GLY A 167 2.34 -21.12 -6.75
C GLY A 167 1.10 -20.49 -7.41
N ASP A 168 0.03 -20.25 -6.65
CA ASP A 168 -1.17 -19.58 -7.15
C ASP A 168 -0.93 -18.07 -7.36
N VAL A 169 -1.69 -17.50 -8.32
CA VAL A 169 -1.64 -16.09 -8.69
C VAL A 169 -2.82 -15.36 -8.06
N TYR A 170 -2.52 -14.35 -7.27
CA TYR A 170 -3.48 -13.48 -6.58
C TYR A 170 -3.58 -12.14 -7.30
N LEU A 171 -4.76 -11.54 -7.30
CA LEU A 171 -4.95 -10.11 -7.56
C LEU A 171 -4.97 -9.38 -6.22
N VAL A 172 -4.30 -8.24 -6.13
CA VAL A 172 -4.28 -7.35 -4.97
C VAL A 172 -4.56 -5.92 -5.45
N THR A 173 -5.59 -5.27 -4.89
CA THR A 173 -6.12 -4.01 -5.45
C THR A 173 -6.92 -3.18 -4.44
N ASP A 174 -6.94 -1.85 -4.63
CA ASP A 174 -7.83 -0.88 -3.99
C ASP A 174 -8.94 -0.37 -4.94
N GLU A 175 -9.25 -1.16 -5.98
CA GLU A 175 -10.10 -0.80 -7.14
C GLU A 175 -9.56 0.35 -8.03
N ASN A 176 -8.48 1.04 -7.65
CA ASN A 176 -7.90 2.19 -8.35
C ASN A 176 -6.50 1.92 -8.92
N VAL A 177 -5.82 0.91 -8.38
CA VAL A 177 -4.59 0.27 -8.86
C VAL A 177 -4.71 -1.24 -8.58
N CYS A 178 -4.14 -2.08 -9.46
CA CYS A 178 -4.19 -3.52 -9.30
C CYS A 178 -2.86 -4.17 -9.68
N PHE A 179 -2.46 -5.17 -8.91
CA PHE A 179 -1.25 -5.94 -9.12
C PHE A 179 -1.57 -7.43 -9.08
N LYS A 180 -0.91 -8.22 -9.93
CA LYS A 180 -0.78 -9.66 -9.71
C LYS A 180 0.38 -9.93 -8.77
N LEU A 181 0.19 -10.89 -7.87
CA LEU A 181 1.18 -11.38 -6.91
C LEU A 181 1.22 -12.91 -6.96
N GLN A 182 2.41 -13.49 -7.05
CA GLN A 182 2.63 -14.93 -6.98
C GLN A 182 3.84 -15.21 -6.11
N ILE A 183 3.67 -16.01 -5.07
CA ILE A 183 4.80 -16.45 -4.23
C ILE A 183 5.46 -17.63 -4.95
N LEU A 184 6.70 -17.48 -5.38
CA LEU A 184 7.47 -18.52 -6.06
C LEU A 184 8.10 -19.49 -5.07
N GLY A 185 8.59 -18.96 -3.94
CA GLY A 185 9.31 -19.74 -2.94
C GLY A 185 9.31 -19.10 -1.57
N TYR A 186 9.59 -19.93 -0.56
CA TYR A 186 9.76 -19.52 0.82
C TYR A 186 10.81 -20.37 1.50
N SER A 187 11.77 -19.75 2.18
CA SER A 187 12.81 -20.45 2.94
C SER A 187 13.09 -19.74 4.25
N ARG A 188 12.80 -20.43 5.36
CA ARG A 188 13.08 -19.99 6.75
C ARG A 188 12.43 -18.66 7.19
N GLY A 189 11.61 -18.02 6.36
CA GLY A 189 11.04 -16.67 6.59
C GLY A 189 11.32 -15.69 5.45
N VAL A 190 12.22 -16.01 4.53
CA VAL A 190 12.50 -15.24 3.32
C VAL A 190 11.61 -15.73 2.19
N PHE A 191 10.89 -14.83 1.54
CA PHE A 191 10.06 -15.09 0.37
C PHE A 191 10.79 -14.72 -0.93
N GLU A 192 10.46 -15.43 -2.01
CA GLU A 192 10.64 -15.01 -3.39
C GLU A 192 9.24 -14.75 -3.99
N ILE A 193 8.94 -13.49 -4.34
CA ILE A 193 7.61 -13.04 -4.78
C ILE A 193 7.73 -12.42 -6.16
N ARG A 194 6.94 -12.90 -7.13
CA ARG A 194 6.78 -12.30 -8.45
C ARG A 194 5.56 -11.39 -8.49
N THR A 195 5.69 -10.22 -9.09
CA THR A 195 4.59 -9.26 -9.22
C THR A 195 4.67 -8.46 -10.53
N ALA A 196 3.53 -7.92 -10.95
CA ALA A 196 3.39 -6.95 -12.04
C ALA A 196 2.12 -6.13 -11.80
N SER A 197 2.09 -4.88 -12.24
CA SER A 197 0.82 -4.14 -12.31
C SER A 197 -0.06 -4.71 -13.43
N LEU A 198 -1.38 -4.58 -13.26
CA LEU A 198 -2.37 -4.96 -14.27
C LEU A 198 -3.20 -3.74 -14.69
N PRO A 199 -3.69 -3.71 -15.94
CA PRO A 199 -4.74 -2.78 -16.31
C PRO A 199 -6.01 -3.10 -15.53
N LEU A 200 -6.71 -2.05 -15.10
CA LEU A 200 -8.11 -2.13 -14.70
C LEU A 200 -9.00 -2.19 -15.96
N PRO A 201 -10.18 -2.84 -15.88
CA PRO A 201 -11.14 -2.94 -16.99
C PRO A 201 -11.90 -1.63 -17.29
#